data_AF-A0ABC9D3F3-F1
#
_entry.id   AF-A0ABC9D3F3-F1
#
_cell.length_a   1.000
_cell.length_b   1.000
_cell.length_c   1.000
_cell.angle_alpha   90.00
_cell.angle_beta   90.00
_cell.angle_gamma   90.00
#
_symmetry.space_group_name_H-M   'P 1'
#
loop_
_entity.id
_entity.type
_entity.pdbx_description
1 polymer ?
#
loop_
_entity_poly.entity_id
_entity_poly.type
_entity_poly.pdbx_seq_one_letter_code
_entity_poly.pdbx_strand_id
1 'polypeptide(L)'
;MESSLLDTAAAAASLCPAAAGRRRAGNAASFLSCSGSSRDCRVSASYSHSISRMLSGVRSAARKKLFRADPADLLAVANWPETGGAGHQQQQQQHWWAALEHNFVLEATDDQYGGVVVDADRLPADKDAFARSLAASLSYWKSVGKKGVWLKLPVDRAEFVPLAVKEGFKYHHAEESYLMLTYWIPDEPNLLPANASHQVGVGGFVINDQMEVLVVQEKYRGSSLDGVWKLPTGFILASEEIYTGASREVEEETGVDTEFVDVVAFRHAHNVAFQKSDLFFICMLRPVSSQIKIDETEIQAAKWMPLEEFVKQPFIQEDHMFQKIMDICIQRLRKCYCGLTPHHVVSKFDDRTSTLYYNVAEPEDVNCSAA
;
A
#
# COMPACT_ATOMS: atom_id res chain seq x y z
N MET A 1 35.65 -39.86 -44.95
CA MET A 1 35.66 -38.48 -45.51
C MET A 1 35.73 -37.55 -44.30
N GLU A 2 36.84 -37.48 -43.57
CA GLU A 2 38.12 -36.81 -43.88
C GLU A 2 38.02 -35.30 -44.13
N SER A 3 38.45 -34.52 -43.13
CA SER A 3 39.51 -33.47 -43.17
C SER A 3 39.38 -32.62 -41.90
N SER A 4 40.25 -32.80 -40.89
CA SER A 4 41.60 -32.23 -40.65
C SER A 4 41.52 -31.09 -39.60
N LEU A 5 41.89 -31.31 -38.33
CA LEU A 5 43.25 -31.26 -37.73
C LEU A 5 43.89 -29.86 -37.67
N LEU A 6 44.14 -29.39 -36.44
CA LEU A 6 45.41 -28.86 -35.86
C LEU A 6 45.06 -28.09 -34.56
N ASP A 7 45.20 -28.67 -33.36
CA ASP A 7 46.38 -28.74 -32.48
C ASP A 7 46.90 -27.41 -31.91
N THR A 8 46.86 -27.29 -30.57
CA THR A 8 48.04 -26.99 -29.72
C THR A 8 47.70 -27.18 -28.22
N ALA A 9 48.35 -28.18 -27.62
CA ALA A 9 48.63 -28.29 -26.19
C ALA A 9 49.65 -27.19 -25.76
N ALA A 10 50.04 -26.90 -24.52
CA ALA A 10 50.03 -27.59 -23.24
C ALA A 10 50.39 -26.55 -22.14
N ALA A 11 50.10 -26.86 -20.87
CA ALA A 11 51.11 -26.92 -19.80
C ALA A 11 50.43 -27.08 -18.43
N ALA A 12 50.39 -28.32 -17.95
CA ALA A 12 50.32 -28.63 -16.53
C ALA A 12 51.77 -28.74 -16.00
N ALA A 13 52.03 -28.14 -14.84
CA ALA A 13 53.18 -28.50 -14.02
C ALA A 13 52.80 -28.34 -12.54
N SER A 14 52.67 -29.49 -11.87
CA SER A 14 52.64 -29.66 -10.43
C SER A 14 54.08 -29.73 -9.90
N LEU A 15 54.31 -29.31 -8.64
CA LEU A 15 55.04 -30.04 -7.59
C LEU A 15 55.33 -29.13 -6.37
N CYS A 16 54.88 -29.56 -5.17
CA CYS A 16 55.20 -29.02 -3.82
C CYS A 16 56.55 -29.59 -3.29
N PRO A 17 56.97 -29.53 -1.98
CA PRO A 17 56.59 -28.72 -0.79
C PRO A 17 57.80 -28.21 0.09
N ALA A 18 57.47 -27.61 1.26
CA ALA A 18 58.21 -27.51 2.54
C ALA A 18 59.05 -26.22 2.80
N ALA A 19 59.18 -25.63 4.00
CA ALA A 19 58.83 -26.01 5.37
C ALA A 19 58.71 -24.77 6.32
N ALA A 20 57.89 -24.94 7.36
CA ALA A 20 57.96 -24.46 8.76
C ALA A 20 58.64 -23.12 9.15
N GLY A 21 57.85 -22.27 9.85
CA GLY A 21 58.34 -21.25 10.78
C GLY A 21 57.25 -20.79 11.75
N ARG A 22 57.35 -21.20 13.03
CA ARG A 22 56.47 -20.79 14.15
C ARG A 22 56.62 -19.29 14.47
N ARG A 23 55.50 -18.61 14.84
CA ARG A 23 55.39 -17.69 16.00
C ARG A 23 53.93 -17.35 16.33
N ARG A 24 53.62 -17.35 17.63
CA ARG A 24 52.37 -16.92 18.30
C ARG A 24 52.22 -15.40 18.28
N ALA A 25 51.00 -14.88 18.25
CA ALA A 25 50.32 -14.18 19.37
C ALA A 25 49.12 -13.35 18.87
N GLY A 26 48.15 -13.14 19.75
CA GLY A 26 46.80 -12.66 19.45
C GLY A 26 46.69 -11.28 18.82
N ASN A 27 45.53 -11.04 18.21
CA ASN A 27 44.81 -9.80 18.45
C ASN A 27 43.31 -10.06 18.33
N ALA A 28 42.61 -9.73 19.42
CA ALA A 28 41.17 -9.66 19.49
C ALA A 28 40.70 -8.46 18.66
N ALA A 29 39.72 -8.66 17.78
CA ALA A 29 38.97 -7.57 17.20
C ALA A 29 37.84 -7.21 18.18
N SER A 30 38.11 -6.22 19.02
CA SER A 30 37.10 -5.54 19.83
C SER A 30 36.16 -4.76 18.91
N PHE A 31 34.87 -5.12 18.90
CA PHE A 31 33.83 -4.23 18.38
C PHE A 31 33.70 -3.03 19.32
N LEU A 32 34.05 -1.86 18.83
CA LEU A 32 33.79 -0.59 19.50
C LEU A 32 32.27 -0.38 19.52
N SER A 33 31.72 -0.46 20.72
CA SER A 33 30.41 0.07 21.07
C SER A 33 30.40 1.59 20.82
N CYS A 34 29.44 2.06 20.04
CA CYS A 34 29.02 3.46 20.05
C CYS A 34 27.70 3.55 20.81
N SER A 35 27.81 3.99 22.05
CA SER A 35 26.72 4.38 22.92
C SER A 35 25.96 5.59 22.36
N GLY A 36 24.78 5.33 21.79
CA GLY A 36 23.74 6.32 21.57
C GLY A 36 22.65 6.14 22.63
N SER A 37 22.46 7.16 23.47
CA SER A 37 21.47 7.22 24.54
C SER A 37 20.05 6.93 24.04
N SER A 38 19.53 5.72 24.28
CA SER A 38 18.10 5.43 24.17
C SER A 38 17.36 6.13 25.30
N ARG A 39 16.48 7.07 24.98
CA ARG A 39 15.45 7.54 25.89
C ARG A 39 14.23 6.64 25.71
N ASP A 40 13.92 5.89 26.76
CA ASP A 40 12.67 5.15 26.94
C ASP A 40 11.47 6.05 26.64
N CYS A 41 10.61 5.61 25.72
CA CYS A 41 9.24 6.09 25.59
C CYS A 41 8.29 4.89 25.63
N ARG A 42 7.83 4.54 26.84
CA ARG A 42 6.58 3.80 27.02
C ARG A 42 5.43 4.68 26.54
N VAL A 43 4.64 4.21 25.58
CA VAL A 43 3.33 4.81 25.28
C VAL A 43 2.25 3.75 25.42
N SER A 44 1.39 4.02 26.40
CA SER A 44 0.13 3.35 26.71
C SER A 44 -0.85 3.46 25.56
N ALA A 45 -1.55 2.37 25.29
CA ALA A 45 -2.72 2.31 24.41
C ALA A 45 -3.85 3.22 24.89
N SER A 46 -4.34 4.11 24.02
CA SER A 46 -5.74 4.58 24.00
C SER A 46 -5.94 5.51 22.78
N TYR A 47 -6.53 5.00 21.70
CA TYR A 47 -7.06 5.84 20.62
C TYR A 47 -8.33 5.20 20.03
N SER A 48 -9.47 5.49 20.67
CA SER A 48 -10.75 5.60 19.99
C SER A 48 -11.42 6.87 20.54
N HIS A 49 -12.14 7.60 19.69
CA HIS A 49 -12.82 8.90 19.96
C HIS A 49 -12.03 10.19 19.66
N SER A 50 -11.86 10.56 18.39
CA SER A 50 -11.70 12.00 18.06
C SER A 50 -12.19 12.46 16.67
N ILE A 51 -12.77 11.60 15.83
CA ILE A 51 -13.23 12.04 14.49
C ILE A 51 -14.62 12.72 14.53
N SER A 52 -15.41 12.53 15.59
CA SER A 52 -16.81 12.98 15.61
C SER A 52 -17.02 14.45 16.06
N ARG A 53 -16.02 15.15 16.62
CA ARG A 53 -16.26 16.47 17.27
C ARG A 53 -16.00 17.73 16.44
N MET A 54 -15.34 17.65 15.27
CA MET A 54 -15.03 18.86 14.48
C MET A 54 -16.17 19.41 13.61
N LEU A 55 -17.28 18.67 13.42
CA LEU A 55 -18.36 19.08 12.51
C LEU A 55 -19.53 19.84 13.18
N SER A 56 -19.49 20.09 14.50
CA SER A 56 -20.61 20.73 15.22
C SER A 56 -20.47 22.25 15.41
N GLY A 57 -19.24 22.81 15.42
CA GLY A 57 -19.00 24.20 15.84
C GLY A 57 -19.29 25.28 14.80
N VAL A 58 -19.25 24.97 13.51
CA VAL A 58 -19.38 25.98 12.43
C VAL A 58 -20.83 26.15 11.94
N ARG A 59 -21.76 25.28 12.39
CA ARG A 59 -23.14 25.19 11.88
C ARG A 59 -24.14 26.23 12.43
N SER A 60 -23.78 27.06 13.42
CA SER A 60 -24.76 27.94 14.09
C SER A 60 -24.86 29.37 13.51
N ALA A 61 -23.76 29.95 13.01
CA ALA A 61 -23.75 31.37 12.61
C ALA A 61 -24.28 31.61 11.18
N ALA A 62 -24.01 30.70 10.24
CA ALA A 62 -24.44 30.84 8.84
C ALA A 62 -25.95 30.61 8.65
N ARG A 63 -26.59 29.86 9.54
CA ARG A 63 -28.01 29.50 9.46
C ARG A 63 -28.98 30.66 9.75
N LYS A 64 -28.51 31.74 10.41
CA LYS A 64 -29.36 32.91 10.75
C LYS A 64 -29.38 34.02 9.69
N LYS A 65 -28.48 34.00 8.70
CA LYS A 65 -28.44 35.03 7.63
C LYS A 65 -29.16 34.65 6.34
N LEU A 66 -29.48 33.36 6.14
CA LEU A 66 -30.09 32.89 4.88
C LEU A 66 -31.62 32.87 4.85
N PHE A 67 -32.31 33.12 5.96
CA PHE A 67 -33.79 33.06 6.07
C PHE A 67 -34.48 34.44 6.16
N ARG A 68 -33.92 35.48 5.54
CA ARG A 68 -34.52 36.84 5.57
C ARG A 68 -34.51 37.59 4.22
N ALA A 69 -34.52 36.88 3.10
CA ALA A 69 -34.78 37.51 1.80
C ALA A 69 -36.20 37.21 1.33
N ASP A 70 -36.95 38.25 0.99
CA ASP A 70 -38.34 38.21 0.50
C ASP A 70 -38.34 37.77 -0.98
N PRO A 71 -39.28 36.93 -1.46
CA PRO A 71 -39.21 36.33 -2.81
C PRO A 71 -39.28 37.32 -3.99
N ALA A 72 -39.58 38.61 -3.74
CA ALA A 72 -39.64 39.63 -4.77
C ALA A 72 -38.26 40.11 -5.26
N ASP A 73 -37.20 39.97 -4.45
CA ASP A 73 -35.87 40.52 -4.77
C ASP A 73 -35.05 39.67 -5.77
N LEU A 74 -35.52 38.46 -6.12
CA LEU A 74 -34.86 37.59 -7.11
C LEU A 74 -35.43 37.73 -8.53
N LEU A 75 -36.47 38.54 -8.74
CA LEU A 75 -37.14 38.69 -10.05
C LEU A 75 -36.57 39.84 -10.92
N ALA A 76 -35.58 40.59 -10.45
CA ALA A 76 -35.14 41.83 -11.12
C ALA A 76 -33.98 41.71 -12.12
N VAL A 77 -33.58 40.50 -12.56
CA VAL A 77 -32.50 40.37 -13.56
C VAL A 77 -32.85 39.34 -14.63
N ALA A 78 -33.83 39.66 -15.48
CA ALA A 78 -33.98 39.01 -16.78
C ALA A 78 -34.73 39.93 -17.76
N ASN A 79 -33.99 40.65 -18.60
CA ASN A 79 -34.51 41.23 -19.83
C ASN A 79 -33.57 40.83 -20.97
N TRP A 80 -33.95 39.81 -21.75
CA TRP A 80 -33.44 39.52 -23.09
C TRP A 80 -34.61 39.05 -23.99
N PRO A 81 -34.56 39.31 -25.30
CA PRO A 81 -35.72 39.49 -26.15
C PRO A 81 -36.33 38.16 -26.63
N GLU A 82 -37.65 38.20 -26.80
CA GLU A 82 -38.48 37.14 -27.35
C GLU A 82 -38.13 36.84 -28.82
N THR A 83 -37.83 35.57 -29.14
CA THR A 83 -38.26 34.97 -30.42
C THR A 83 -38.49 33.47 -30.26
N GLY A 84 -39.77 33.07 -30.31
CA GLY A 84 -40.29 31.86 -30.96
C GLY A 84 -39.77 30.48 -30.55
N GLY A 85 -40.59 29.73 -29.79
CA GLY A 85 -40.42 28.27 -29.63
C GLY A 85 -41.03 27.66 -28.36
N ALA A 86 -42.22 28.10 -27.93
CA ALA A 86 -42.86 27.58 -26.72
C ALA A 86 -43.51 26.20 -27.00
N GLY A 87 -42.94 25.14 -26.42
CA GLY A 87 -43.56 23.81 -26.44
C GLY A 87 -42.80 22.74 -25.65
N HIS A 88 -41.48 22.79 -25.57
CA HIS A 88 -40.68 21.71 -24.95
C HIS A 88 -39.87 22.10 -23.69
N GLN A 89 -39.55 23.36 -23.45
CA GLN A 89 -38.75 23.76 -22.29
C GLN A 89 -39.54 23.95 -20.99
N GLN A 90 -40.84 24.27 -21.09
CA GLN A 90 -41.67 24.57 -19.92
C GLN A 90 -42.07 23.31 -19.15
N GLN A 91 -42.25 22.18 -19.86
CA GLN A 91 -42.48 20.87 -19.23
C GLN A 91 -41.25 20.39 -18.46
N GLN A 92 -40.05 20.61 -19.00
CA GLN A 92 -38.81 20.20 -18.33
C GLN A 92 -38.62 21.00 -17.04
N GLN A 93 -38.74 22.34 -17.08
CA GLN A 93 -38.63 23.21 -15.89
C GLN A 93 -39.67 22.91 -14.79
N GLN A 94 -40.92 22.56 -15.13
CA GLN A 94 -41.94 22.21 -14.13
C GLN A 94 -41.64 20.89 -13.42
N HIS A 95 -40.98 19.92 -14.08
CA HIS A 95 -40.52 18.68 -13.45
C HIS A 95 -39.41 18.91 -12.41
N TRP A 96 -38.55 19.91 -12.60
CA TRP A 96 -37.46 20.23 -11.65
C TRP A 96 -37.98 20.82 -10.33
N TRP A 97 -39.00 21.68 -10.39
CA TRP A 97 -39.56 22.31 -9.18
C TRP A 97 -40.37 21.33 -8.32
N ALA A 98 -41.14 20.42 -8.93
CA ALA A 98 -41.87 19.38 -8.21
C ALA A 98 -40.96 18.36 -7.51
N ALA A 99 -39.74 18.14 -8.02
CA ALA A 99 -38.74 17.27 -7.39
C ALA A 99 -38.09 17.90 -6.14
N LEU A 100 -38.01 19.24 -6.09
CA LEU A 100 -37.45 19.99 -4.96
C LEU A 100 -38.44 20.13 -3.79
N GLU A 101 -39.75 20.15 -4.04
CA GLU A 101 -40.77 20.30 -3.00
C GLU A 101 -40.99 19.02 -2.15
N HIS A 102 -40.46 17.88 -2.57
CA HIS A 102 -40.63 16.59 -1.89
C HIS A 102 -39.31 15.81 -1.65
N ASN A 103 -38.21 16.47 -1.29
CA ASN A 103 -37.04 15.84 -0.63
C ASN A 103 -36.59 14.46 -1.17
N PHE A 104 -36.62 14.25 -2.50
CA PHE A 104 -36.34 12.97 -3.16
C PHE A 104 -34.85 12.76 -3.47
N VAL A 105 -33.98 13.69 -3.10
CA VAL A 105 -32.53 13.57 -3.36
C VAL A 105 -31.87 12.85 -2.18
N LEU A 106 -30.99 11.90 -2.48
CA LEU A 106 -30.19 11.16 -1.50
C LEU A 106 -29.32 12.14 -0.71
N GLU A 107 -29.26 11.94 0.60
CA GLU A 107 -28.35 12.70 1.44
C GLU A 107 -26.90 12.41 1.05
N ALA A 108 -26.14 13.46 0.79
CA ALA A 108 -24.76 13.37 0.31
C ALA A 108 -23.93 14.56 0.77
N THR A 109 -22.61 14.40 0.69
CA THR A 109 -21.62 15.46 0.94
C THR A 109 -20.76 15.67 -0.30
N ASP A 110 -20.31 16.90 -0.52
CA ASP A 110 -19.43 17.23 -1.64
C ASP A 110 -17.98 16.80 -1.34
N ASP A 111 -17.32 16.21 -2.34
CA ASP A 111 -15.87 15.99 -2.29
C ASP A 111 -15.08 17.21 -2.82
N GLN A 112 -13.75 17.17 -2.70
CA GLN A 112 -12.86 18.28 -3.09
C GLN A 112 -12.71 18.46 -4.61
N TYR A 113 -13.22 17.52 -5.41
CA TYR A 113 -13.04 17.45 -6.87
C TYR A 113 -14.37 17.64 -7.63
N GLY A 114 -15.40 18.14 -6.95
CA GLY A 114 -16.72 18.38 -7.53
C GLY A 114 -17.57 17.11 -7.68
N GLY A 115 -17.21 16.03 -7.01
CA GLY A 115 -18.04 14.84 -6.84
C GLY A 115 -18.89 14.90 -5.57
N VAL A 116 -19.61 13.81 -5.32
CA VAL A 116 -20.52 13.63 -4.19
C VAL A 116 -20.33 12.26 -3.56
N VAL A 117 -20.43 12.19 -2.24
CA VAL A 117 -20.39 10.96 -1.44
C VAL A 117 -21.74 10.79 -0.76
N VAL A 118 -22.48 9.76 -1.15
CA VAL A 118 -23.78 9.43 -0.57
C VAL A 118 -23.62 8.95 0.86
N ASP A 119 -24.46 9.46 1.75
CA ASP A 119 -24.49 9.09 3.16
C ASP A 119 -25.13 7.71 3.34
N ALA A 120 -24.30 6.71 3.65
CA ALA A 120 -24.71 5.33 3.81
C ALA A 120 -25.69 5.11 4.98
N ASP A 121 -25.66 5.97 6.00
CA ASP A 121 -26.51 5.83 7.19
C ASP A 121 -27.92 6.41 6.96
N ARG A 122 -28.11 7.11 5.84
CA ARG A 122 -29.36 7.81 5.49
C ARG A 122 -29.96 7.34 4.17
N LEU A 123 -29.68 6.09 3.80
CA LEU A 123 -30.28 5.45 2.63
C LEU A 123 -31.78 5.17 2.83
N PRO A 124 -32.63 5.41 1.81
CA PRO A 124 -34.06 5.10 1.85
C PRO A 124 -34.36 3.65 2.24
N ALA A 125 -35.37 3.44 3.09
CA ALA A 125 -35.63 2.14 3.74
C ALA A 125 -35.96 0.99 2.77
N ASP A 126 -36.65 1.27 1.66
CA ASP A 126 -37.09 0.26 0.70
C ASP A 126 -36.54 0.51 -0.72
N LYS A 127 -36.63 -0.53 -1.56
CA LYS A 127 -36.11 -0.55 -2.93
C LYS A 127 -36.71 0.50 -3.83
N ASP A 128 -38.02 0.73 -3.72
CA ASP A 128 -38.72 1.65 -4.63
C ASP A 128 -38.40 3.10 -4.26
N ALA A 129 -38.34 3.40 -2.96
CA ALA A 129 -37.87 4.69 -2.46
C ALA A 129 -36.41 4.93 -2.85
N PHE A 130 -35.53 3.93 -2.72
CA PHE A 130 -34.14 4.03 -3.14
C PHE A 130 -34.02 4.29 -4.64
N ALA A 131 -34.70 3.52 -5.49
CA ALA A 131 -34.64 3.67 -6.94
C ALA A 131 -35.11 5.05 -7.40
N ARG A 132 -36.26 5.53 -6.89
CA ARG A 132 -36.75 6.88 -7.18
C ARG A 132 -35.77 7.96 -6.73
N SER A 133 -35.23 7.80 -5.52
CA SER A 133 -34.31 8.80 -4.96
C SER A 133 -32.98 8.83 -5.72
N LEU A 134 -32.45 7.67 -6.09
CA LEU A 134 -31.22 7.56 -6.87
C LEU A 134 -31.37 8.22 -8.24
N ALA A 135 -32.44 7.93 -8.97
CA ALA A 135 -32.71 8.54 -10.28
C ALA A 135 -32.88 10.07 -10.18
N ALA A 136 -33.63 10.55 -9.19
CA ALA A 136 -33.79 11.98 -8.93
C ALA A 136 -32.45 12.65 -8.58
N SER A 137 -31.63 11.99 -7.77
CA SER A 137 -30.31 12.49 -7.35
C SER A 137 -29.34 12.60 -8.51
N LEU A 138 -29.26 11.58 -9.38
CA LEU A 138 -28.40 11.62 -10.56
C LEU A 138 -28.80 12.75 -11.51
N SER A 139 -30.10 12.97 -11.72
CA SER A 139 -30.61 14.09 -12.53
C SER A 139 -30.22 15.45 -11.92
N TYR A 140 -30.45 15.61 -10.61
CA TYR A 140 -30.08 16.82 -9.88
C TYR A 140 -28.57 17.09 -9.94
N TRP A 141 -27.74 16.11 -9.59
CA TRP A 141 -26.29 16.23 -9.60
C TRP A 141 -25.74 16.54 -11.00
N LYS A 142 -26.34 15.98 -12.05
CA LYS A 142 -26.02 16.36 -13.44
C LYS A 142 -26.33 17.84 -13.73
N SER A 143 -27.47 18.35 -13.28
CA SER A 143 -27.86 19.76 -13.54
C SER A 143 -26.97 20.78 -12.84
N VAL A 144 -26.45 20.45 -11.67
CA VAL A 144 -25.57 21.32 -10.89
C VAL A 144 -24.08 21.03 -11.16
N GLY A 145 -23.78 20.26 -12.21
CA GLY A 145 -22.42 20.05 -12.70
C GLY A 145 -21.53 19.18 -11.80
N LYS A 146 -22.11 18.25 -11.03
CA LYS A 146 -21.32 17.26 -10.27
C LYS A 146 -20.70 16.23 -11.20
N LYS A 147 -19.60 15.64 -10.72
CA LYS A 147 -18.79 14.69 -11.48
C LYS A 147 -18.94 13.25 -10.99
N GLY A 148 -18.08 12.83 -10.08
CA GLY A 148 -18.09 11.49 -9.52
C GLY A 148 -19.12 11.33 -8.41
N VAL A 149 -19.83 10.21 -8.39
CA VAL A 149 -20.75 9.83 -7.31
C VAL A 149 -20.20 8.57 -6.65
N TRP A 150 -20.01 8.63 -5.33
CA TRP A 150 -19.61 7.50 -4.51
C TRP A 150 -20.80 6.99 -3.72
N LEU A 151 -21.13 5.71 -3.90
CA LEU A 151 -22.23 5.03 -3.22
C LEU A 151 -21.69 3.85 -2.42
N LYS A 152 -21.60 4.04 -1.10
CA LYS A 152 -21.29 2.98 -0.15
C LYS A 152 -22.59 2.27 0.23
N LEU A 153 -22.68 0.98 -0.08
CA LEU A 153 -23.79 0.11 0.31
C LEU A 153 -23.31 -0.86 1.39
N PRO A 154 -23.76 -0.70 2.65
CA PRO A 154 -23.59 -1.71 3.68
C PRO A 154 -24.11 -3.08 3.27
N VAL A 155 -23.55 -4.16 3.82
CA VAL A 155 -23.89 -5.55 3.47
C VAL A 155 -25.38 -5.87 3.72
N ASP A 156 -25.98 -5.27 4.74
CA ASP A 156 -27.42 -5.38 5.06
C ASP A 156 -28.33 -4.57 4.14
N ARG A 157 -27.75 -3.83 3.18
CA ARG A 157 -28.43 -3.10 2.10
C ARG A 157 -28.02 -3.59 0.71
N ALA A 158 -27.52 -4.83 0.62
CA ALA A 158 -27.10 -5.45 -0.64
C ALA A 158 -28.23 -5.52 -1.68
N GLU A 159 -29.48 -5.46 -1.26
CA GLU A 159 -30.63 -5.45 -2.14
C GLU A 159 -30.75 -4.19 -3.04
N PHE A 160 -29.96 -3.14 -2.76
CA PHE A 160 -29.86 -1.93 -3.59
C PHE A 160 -28.80 -2.03 -4.69
N VAL A 161 -27.87 -2.99 -4.61
CA VAL A 161 -26.80 -3.20 -5.60
C VAL A 161 -27.35 -3.34 -7.03
N PRO A 162 -28.34 -4.22 -7.32
CA PRO A 162 -28.86 -4.35 -8.69
C PRO A 162 -29.54 -3.09 -9.20
N LEU A 163 -30.11 -2.26 -8.31
CA LEU A 163 -30.75 -1.00 -8.67
C LEU A 163 -29.69 0.03 -9.08
N ALA A 164 -28.62 0.16 -8.29
CA ALA A 164 -27.52 1.06 -8.62
C ALA A 164 -26.81 0.67 -9.92
N VAL A 165 -26.51 -0.62 -10.11
CA VAL A 165 -25.87 -1.12 -11.34
C VAL A 165 -26.74 -0.87 -12.57
N LYS A 166 -28.06 -1.01 -12.45
CA LYS A 166 -29.00 -0.71 -13.54
C LYS A 166 -28.97 0.77 -13.95
N GLU A 167 -28.78 1.67 -12.99
CA GLU A 167 -28.58 3.11 -13.26
C GLU A 167 -27.18 3.43 -13.83
N GLY A 168 -26.30 2.43 -13.96
CA GLY A 168 -24.98 2.55 -14.56
C GLY A 168 -23.82 2.68 -13.57
N PHE A 169 -24.06 2.50 -12.27
CA PHE A 169 -22.97 2.42 -11.30
C PHE A 169 -22.08 1.22 -11.59
N LYS A 170 -20.77 1.39 -11.38
CA LYS A 170 -19.75 0.36 -11.50
C LYS A 170 -19.17 0.03 -10.13
N TYR A 171 -18.79 -1.22 -9.93
CA TYR A 171 -18.06 -1.61 -8.73
C TYR A 171 -16.69 -0.95 -8.69
N HIS A 172 -16.31 -0.44 -7.52
CA HIS A 172 -14.98 0.08 -7.28
C HIS A 172 -14.19 -0.84 -6.36
N HIS A 173 -14.67 -1.07 -5.13
CA HIS A 173 -14.04 -1.96 -4.16
C HIS A 173 -15.08 -2.53 -3.19
N ALA A 174 -14.69 -3.54 -2.43
CA ALA A 174 -15.51 -4.10 -1.37
C ALA A 174 -14.64 -4.35 -0.14
N GLU A 175 -15.24 -4.20 1.03
CA GLU A 175 -14.74 -4.69 2.31
C GLU A 175 -15.75 -5.71 2.85
N GLU A 176 -15.42 -6.40 3.94
CA GLU A 176 -16.33 -7.41 4.53
C GLU A 176 -17.73 -6.86 4.84
N SER A 177 -17.82 -5.57 5.21
CA SER A 177 -19.07 -4.94 5.66
C SER A 177 -19.79 -4.10 4.60
N TYR A 178 -19.18 -3.84 3.43
CA TYR A 178 -19.81 -2.97 2.42
C TYR A 178 -19.24 -3.16 1.00
N LEU A 179 -20.04 -2.75 0.02
CA LEU A 179 -19.63 -2.56 -1.38
C LEU A 179 -19.57 -1.07 -1.71
N MET A 180 -18.48 -0.62 -2.31
CA MET A 180 -18.35 0.72 -2.90
C MET A 180 -18.64 0.67 -4.38
N LEU A 181 -19.61 1.47 -4.82
CA LEU A 181 -19.91 1.71 -6.22
C LEU A 181 -19.62 3.16 -6.60
N THR A 182 -19.32 3.36 -7.87
CA THR A 182 -19.06 4.69 -8.43
C THR A 182 -19.84 4.93 -9.70
N TYR A 183 -20.24 6.18 -9.93
CA TYR A 183 -20.83 6.65 -11.17
C TYR A 183 -20.13 7.93 -11.63
N TRP A 184 -19.80 8.03 -12.91
CA TRP A 184 -19.23 9.22 -13.51
C TRP A 184 -20.29 9.92 -14.36
N ILE A 185 -20.71 11.11 -13.94
CA ILE A 185 -21.80 11.86 -14.56
C ILE A 185 -21.42 12.48 -15.92
N PRO A 186 -20.23 13.09 -16.10
CA PRO A 186 -19.87 13.74 -17.35
C PRO A 186 -19.71 12.75 -18.51
N ASP A 187 -19.98 13.20 -19.73
CA ASP A 187 -19.73 12.44 -20.97
C ASP A 187 -18.23 12.45 -21.39
N GLU A 188 -17.32 12.67 -20.43
CA GLU A 188 -15.87 12.73 -20.60
C GLU A 188 -15.18 11.50 -19.96
N PRO A 189 -13.89 11.23 -20.22
CA PRO A 189 -13.19 10.12 -19.58
C PRO A 189 -13.34 10.13 -18.05
N ASN A 190 -13.63 8.99 -17.47
CA ASN A 190 -13.79 8.87 -16.01
C ASN A 190 -12.44 9.13 -15.32
N LEU A 191 -12.41 10.18 -14.48
CA LEU A 191 -11.21 10.59 -13.73
C LEU A 191 -11.20 10.09 -12.28
N LEU A 192 -12.19 9.28 -11.88
CA LEU A 192 -12.16 8.62 -10.58
C LEU A 192 -10.94 7.68 -10.50
N PRO A 193 -10.20 7.70 -9.38
CA PRO A 193 -9.08 6.78 -9.20
C PRO A 193 -9.58 5.34 -9.25
N ALA A 194 -8.77 4.46 -9.81
CA ALA A 194 -9.04 3.03 -9.73
C ALA A 194 -8.82 2.51 -8.30
N ASN A 195 -9.38 1.35 -7.99
CA ASN A 195 -9.14 0.65 -6.74
C ASN A 195 -7.67 0.23 -6.58
N ALA A 196 -7.27 -0.11 -5.34
CA ALA A 196 -5.99 -0.69 -4.98
C ALA A 196 -5.57 -1.80 -5.95
N SER A 197 -4.53 -1.49 -6.72
CA SER A 197 -4.00 -2.30 -7.81
C SER A 197 -2.86 -3.22 -7.40
N HIS A 198 -2.30 -3.01 -6.20
CA HIS A 198 -1.12 -3.72 -5.73
C HIS A 198 -1.41 -4.51 -4.46
N GLN A 199 -0.81 -5.69 -4.38
CA GLN A 199 -0.53 -6.35 -3.11
C GLN A 199 0.88 -5.97 -2.66
N VAL A 200 1.09 -5.90 -1.35
CA VAL A 200 2.38 -5.55 -0.77
C VAL A 200 2.86 -6.71 0.09
N GLY A 201 3.97 -7.33 -0.33
CA GLY A 201 4.64 -8.39 0.41
C GLY A 201 5.99 -7.95 0.94
N VAL A 202 6.49 -8.68 1.94
CA VAL A 202 7.83 -8.51 2.49
C VAL A 202 8.56 -9.84 2.57
N GLY A 203 9.89 -9.79 2.46
CA GLY A 203 10.78 -10.88 2.78
C GLY A 203 11.86 -10.44 3.75
N GLY A 204 12.02 -11.20 4.83
CA GLY A 204 12.98 -10.92 5.88
C GLY A 204 14.32 -11.63 5.65
N PHE A 205 15.36 -10.89 5.26
CA PHE A 205 16.73 -11.39 5.29
C PHE A 205 17.30 -11.18 6.71
N VAL A 206 17.10 -12.18 7.57
CA VAL A 206 17.59 -12.17 8.95
C VAL A 206 18.96 -12.85 9.01
N ILE A 207 19.99 -12.14 9.47
CA ILE A 207 21.38 -12.62 9.49
C ILE A 207 21.99 -12.44 10.88
N ASN A 208 22.55 -13.52 11.44
CA ASN A 208 23.21 -13.49 12.75
C ASN A 208 24.72 -13.18 12.64
N ASP A 209 25.38 -13.00 13.78
CA ASP A 209 26.83 -12.69 13.86
C ASP A 209 27.72 -13.85 13.38
N GLN A 210 27.17 -15.07 13.25
CA GLN A 210 27.84 -16.26 12.74
C GLN A 210 27.73 -16.40 11.21
N MET A 211 27.16 -15.39 10.51
CA MET A 211 26.89 -15.41 9.07
C MET A 211 25.93 -16.53 8.65
N GLU A 212 24.94 -16.81 9.49
CA GLU A 212 23.85 -17.73 9.21
C GLU A 212 22.55 -16.94 8.99
N VAL A 213 21.79 -17.35 7.97
CA VAL A 213 20.51 -16.77 7.59
C VAL A 213 19.39 -17.58 8.22
N LEU A 214 18.39 -16.92 8.78
CA LEU A 214 17.16 -17.58 9.21
C LEU A 214 16.34 -17.96 7.98
N VAL A 215 16.04 -19.24 7.84
CA VAL A 215 15.31 -19.78 6.69
C VAL A 215 14.19 -20.71 7.15
N VAL A 216 13.16 -20.80 6.31
CA VAL A 216 11.95 -21.59 6.56
C VAL A 216 11.64 -22.51 5.39
N GLN A 217 10.85 -23.55 5.68
CA GLN A 217 10.13 -24.37 4.71
C GLN A 217 8.64 -24.30 5.03
N GLU A 218 7.82 -23.91 4.06
CA GLU A 218 6.36 -23.94 4.20
C GLU A 218 5.84 -25.37 4.18
N LYS A 219 4.80 -25.61 4.98
CA LYS A 219 4.07 -26.88 5.04
C LYS A 219 3.16 -27.08 3.84
N TYR A 220 2.51 -26.01 3.37
CA TYR A 220 1.59 -26.03 2.24
C TYR A 220 2.23 -25.35 1.04
N ARG A 221 2.82 -26.14 0.15
CA ARG A 221 3.58 -25.65 -0.99
C ARG A 221 3.35 -26.47 -2.26
N GLY A 222 3.57 -25.86 -3.41
CA GLY A 222 3.59 -26.56 -4.69
C GLY A 222 4.78 -27.52 -4.79
N SER A 223 4.65 -28.58 -5.58
CA SER A 223 5.69 -29.61 -5.74
C SER A 223 7.04 -29.06 -6.21
N SER A 224 7.06 -27.94 -6.92
CA SER A 224 8.27 -27.26 -7.38
C SER A 224 9.10 -26.61 -6.26
N LEU A 225 8.51 -26.42 -5.08
CA LEU A 225 9.17 -25.82 -3.92
C LEU A 225 9.50 -26.85 -2.85
N ASP A 226 9.33 -28.15 -3.13
CA ASP A 226 9.61 -29.21 -2.16
C ASP A 226 11.11 -29.27 -1.79
N GLY A 227 11.43 -29.41 -0.50
CA GLY A 227 12.77 -29.27 0.05
C GLY A 227 13.45 -27.88 -0.01
N VAL A 228 12.86 -26.85 -0.63
CA VAL A 228 13.51 -25.53 -0.79
C VAL A 228 13.46 -24.72 0.51
N TRP A 229 14.60 -24.22 0.97
CA TRP A 229 14.68 -23.26 2.06
C TRP A 229 14.57 -21.83 1.50
N LYS A 230 13.65 -21.03 2.05
CA LYS A 230 13.45 -19.63 1.66
C LYS A 230 13.56 -18.70 2.88
N LEU A 231 13.59 -17.40 2.61
CA LEU A 231 13.45 -16.38 3.65
C LEU A 231 12.02 -16.42 4.23
N PRO A 232 11.80 -15.99 5.49
CA PRO A 232 10.47 -15.67 6.00
C PRO A 232 9.80 -14.60 5.14
N THR A 233 8.52 -14.77 4.82
CA THR A 233 7.80 -13.88 3.90
C THR A 233 6.32 -13.80 4.21
N GLY A 234 5.73 -12.61 4.12
CA GLY A 234 4.27 -12.50 4.13
C GLY A 234 3.78 -11.17 3.60
N PHE A 235 2.51 -10.86 3.88
CA PHE A 235 1.83 -9.67 3.35
C PHE A 235 1.80 -8.55 4.39
N ILE A 236 1.94 -7.31 3.93
CA ILE A 236 1.68 -6.14 4.77
C ILE A 236 0.17 -6.02 4.98
N LEU A 237 -0.22 -5.92 6.25
CA LEU A 237 -1.61 -5.71 6.64
C LEU A 237 -2.07 -4.29 6.32
N ALA A 238 -3.38 -4.09 6.22
CA ALA A 238 -3.93 -2.77 5.99
C ALA A 238 -3.52 -1.81 7.13
N SER A 239 -2.93 -0.67 6.78
CA SER A 239 -2.40 0.34 7.71
C SER A 239 -1.20 -0.12 8.55
N GLU A 240 -0.45 -1.13 8.10
CA GLU A 240 0.80 -1.58 8.71
C GLU A 240 2.03 -0.97 8.01
N GLU A 241 3.06 -0.65 8.79
CA GLU A 241 4.35 -0.17 8.29
C GLU A 241 5.21 -1.33 7.75
N ILE A 242 5.96 -1.10 6.66
CA ILE A 242 6.79 -2.14 6.02
C ILE A 242 7.78 -2.76 7.01
N TYR A 243 8.46 -1.93 7.81
CA TYR A 243 9.42 -2.43 8.81
C TYR A 243 8.74 -3.23 9.91
N THR A 244 7.50 -2.87 10.28
CA THR A 244 6.73 -3.58 11.31
C THR A 244 6.28 -4.94 10.78
N GLY A 245 5.72 -4.97 9.57
CA GLY A 245 5.32 -6.23 8.94
C GLY A 245 6.50 -7.17 8.71
N ALA A 246 7.65 -6.67 8.27
CA ALA A 246 8.85 -7.50 8.10
C ALA A 246 9.30 -8.17 9.42
N SER A 247 9.26 -7.46 10.54
CA SER A 247 9.57 -8.04 11.86
C SER A 247 8.48 -9.00 12.35
N ARG A 248 7.19 -8.65 12.16
CA ARG A 248 6.05 -9.49 12.52
C ARG A 248 6.08 -10.83 11.80
N GLU A 249 6.26 -10.85 10.48
CA GLU A 249 6.28 -12.08 9.68
C GLU A 249 7.38 -13.05 10.14
N VAL A 250 8.57 -12.52 10.48
CA VAL A 250 9.64 -13.36 11.05
C VAL A 250 9.23 -13.94 12.40
N GLU A 251 8.64 -13.13 13.28
CA GLU A 251 8.20 -13.57 14.60
C GLU A 251 7.08 -14.62 14.51
N GLU A 252 6.08 -14.40 13.65
CA GLU A 252 4.96 -15.32 13.46
C GLU A 252 5.42 -16.69 12.92
N GLU A 253 6.27 -16.71 11.90
CA GLU A 253 6.74 -17.95 11.28
C GLU A 253 7.73 -18.72 12.17
N THR A 254 8.60 -18.01 12.89
CA THR A 254 9.81 -18.61 13.49
C THR A 254 9.98 -18.38 15.00
N GLY A 255 9.19 -17.48 15.59
CA GLY A 255 9.32 -17.07 16.99
C GLY A 255 10.56 -16.22 17.30
N VAL A 256 11.30 -15.78 16.28
CA VAL A 256 12.53 -14.99 16.44
C VAL A 256 12.23 -13.50 16.42
N ASP A 257 12.61 -12.81 17.50
CA ASP A 257 12.53 -11.35 17.57
C ASP A 257 13.63 -10.71 16.73
N THR A 258 13.30 -9.64 16.03
CA THR A 258 14.23 -8.95 15.14
C THR A 258 14.21 -7.44 15.30
N GLU A 259 15.36 -6.83 15.01
CA GLU A 259 15.52 -5.40 14.78
C GLU A 259 15.58 -5.14 13.27
N PHE A 260 14.72 -4.27 12.77
CA PHE A 260 14.76 -3.82 11.38
C PHE A 260 16.02 -3.00 11.09
N VAL A 261 16.70 -3.28 9.98
CA VAL A 261 17.90 -2.54 9.56
C VAL A 261 17.56 -1.59 8.41
N ASP A 262 17.20 -2.12 7.25
CA ASP A 262 16.82 -1.33 6.07
C ASP A 262 16.06 -2.16 5.02
N VAL A 263 15.38 -1.47 4.11
CA VAL A 263 14.93 -2.06 2.83
C VAL A 263 16.10 -2.02 1.86
N VAL A 264 16.51 -3.17 1.34
CA VAL A 264 17.65 -3.25 0.39
C VAL A 264 17.22 -3.29 -1.07
N ALA A 265 16.02 -3.78 -1.34
CA ALA A 265 15.46 -3.83 -2.68
C ALA A 265 13.95 -3.99 -2.59
N PHE A 266 13.26 -3.72 -3.70
CA PHE A 266 11.88 -4.16 -3.89
C PHE A 266 11.71 -4.66 -5.32
N ARG A 267 10.86 -5.67 -5.48
CA ARG A 267 10.46 -6.22 -6.77
C ARG A 267 9.07 -5.72 -7.12
N HIS A 268 8.86 -5.35 -8.38
CA HIS A 268 7.56 -5.04 -8.93
C HIS A 268 7.21 -6.10 -9.98
N ALA A 269 6.11 -6.82 -9.79
CA ALA A 269 5.62 -7.81 -10.74
C ALA A 269 4.15 -7.56 -11.09
N HIS A 270 3.75 -8.01 -12.27
CA HIS A 270 2.42 -7.80 -12.82
C HIS A 270 1.69 -9.12 -13.02
N ASN A 271 0.36 -9.05 -13.08
CA ASN A 271 -0.52 -10.19 -13.37
C ASN A 271 -0.30 -11.37 -12.41
N VAL A 272 -0.18 -11.07 -11.12
CA VAL A 272 -0.11 -12.07 -10.05
C VAL A 272 -1.53 -12.52 -9.66
N ALA A 273 -1.82 -12.71 -8.37
CA ALA A 273 -3.16 -13.03 -7.90
C ALA A 273 -4.18 -11.97 -8.34
N PHE A 274 -5.33 -12.43 -8.85
CA PHE A 274 -6.47 -11.59 -9.24
C PHE A 274 -6.14 -10.48 -10.25
N GLN A 275 -5.16 -10.70 -11.13
CA GLN A 275 -4.69 -9.72 -12.14
C GLN A 275 -4.15 -8.41 -11.52
N LYS A 276 -3.77 -8.45 -10.23
CA LYS A 276 -3.11 -7.34 -9.55
C LYS A 276 -1.61 -7.36 -9.81
N SER A 277 -0.97 -6.25 -9.46
CA SER A 277 0.49 -6.17 -9.37
C SER A 277 0.95 -6.47 -7.94
N ASP A 278 2.21 -6.80 -7.79
CA ASP A 278 2.84 -7.16 -6.52
C ASP A 278 4.06 -6.25 -6.30
N LEU A 279 4.12 -5.62 -5.13
CA LEU A 279 5.31 -4.96 -4.61
C LEU A 279 5.88 -5.81 -3.48
N PHE A 280 7.04 -6.40 -3.69
CA PHE A 280 7.69 -7.27 -2.71
C PHE A 280 8.96 -6.62 -2.19
N PHE A 281 8.98 -6.24 -0.92
CA PHE A 281 10.10 -5.55 -0.27
C PHE A 281 11.05 -6.53 0.40
N ILE A 282 12.35 -6.40 0.14
CA ILE A 282 13.39 -7.23 0.76
C ILE A 282 14.02 -6.40 1.87
N CYS A 283 13.85 -6.87 3.11
CA CYS A 283 14.26 -6.16 4.32
C CYS A 283 15.42 -6.90 5.00
N MET A 284 16.47 -6.16 5.36
CA MET A 284 17.54 -6.68 6.21
C MET A 284 17.11 -6.55 7.67
N LEU A 285 17.27 -7.63 8.42
CA LEU A 285 16.92 -7.69 9.84
C LEU A 285 18.08 -8.29 10.64
N ARG A 286 18.24 -7.84 11.88
CA ARG A 286 19.17 -8.44 12.85
C ARG A 286 18.36 -9.21 13.89
N PRO A 287 18.72 -10.45 14.22
CA PRO A 287 18.07 -11.15 15.31
C PRO A 287 18.41 -10.53 16.67
N VAL A 288 17.40 -10.39 17.52
CA VAL A 288 17.54 -10.03 18.94
C VAL A 288 17.49 -11.29 19.80
N SER A 289 16.75 -12.31 19.38
CA SER A 289 16.72 -13.65 19.95
C SER A 289 17.17 -14.70 18.93
N SER A 290 17.54 -15.90 19.39
CA SER A 290 18.07 -16.97 18.52
C SER A 290 17.27 -18.27 18.62
N GLN A 291 16.37 -18.39 19.60
CA GLN A 291 15.55 -19.57 19.82
C GLN A 291 14.45 -19.62 18.77
N ILE A 292 14.48 -20.65 17.93
CA ILE A 292 13.45 -20.89 16.94
C ILE A 292 12.30 -21.66 17.59
N LYS A 293 11.08 -21.15 17.39
CA LYS A 293 9.82 -21.81 17.68
C LYS A 293 8.87 -21.54 16.52
N ILE A 294 8.75 -22.51 15.63
CA ILE A 294 7.95 -22.38 14.41
C ILE A 294 6.45 -22.30 14.71
N ASP A 295 5.71 -21.64 13.81
CA ASP A 295 4.27 -21.88 13.69
C ASP A 295 4.02 -23.23 13.00
N GLU A 296 3.55 -24.22 13.77
CA GLU A 296 3.26 -25.56 13.26
C GLU A 296 2.07 -25.62 12.29
N THR A 297 1.29 -24.52 12.15
CA THR A 297 0.19 -24.46 11.19
C THR A 297 0.70 -24.23 9.77
N GLU A 298 1.58 -23.25 9.57
CA GLU A 298 2.09 -22.85 8.26
C GLU A 298 3.48 -23.39 7.94
N ILE A 299 4.36 -23.52 8.93
CA ILE A 299 5.78 -23.82 8.73
C ILE A 299 6.10 -25.28 9.04
N GLN A 300 6.78 -25.94 8.11
CA GLN A 300 7.27 -27.31 8.25
C GLN A 300 8.55 -27.37 9.08
N ALA A 301 9.48 -26.44 8.83
CA ALA A 301 10.76 -26.38 9.51
C ALA A 301 11.39 -24.98 9.39
N ALA A 302 12.18 -24.59 10.38
CA ALA A 302 13.02 -23.39 10.33
C ALA A 302 14.41 -23.69 10.92
N LYS A 303 15.45 -23.04 10.39
CA LYS A 303 16.83 -23.18 10.90
C LYS A 303 17.66 -21.94 10.62
N TRP A 304 18.74 -21.79 11.38
CA TRP A 304 19.88 -20.99 10.98
C TRP A 304 20.70 -21.77 9.95
N MET A 305 20.88 -21.23 8.76
CA MET A 305 21.58 -21.86 7.65
C MET A 305 22.80 -21.02 7.26
N PRO A 306 24.01 -21.59 7.14
CA PRO A 306 25.18 -20.83 6.69
C PRO A 306 24.88 -20.09 5.39
N LEU A 307 25.19 -18.79 5.33
CA LEU A 307 24.88 -17.96 4.17
C LEU A 307 25.41 -18.56 2.86
N GLU A 308 26.62 -19.12 2.89
CA GLU A 308 27.23 -19.78 1.74
C GLU A 308 26.45 -21.02 1.27
N GLU A 309 25.87 -21.79 2.20
CA GLU A 309 25.01 -22.93 1.88
C GLU A 309 23.69 -22.43 1.27
N PHE A 310 23.09 -21.39 1.87
CA PHE A 310 21.82 -20.83 1.43
C PHE A 310 21.88 -20.34 -0.01
N VAL A 311 22.87 -19.51 -0.37
CA VAL A 311 22.99 -18.95 -1.73
C VAL A 311 23.35 -19.98 -2.78
N LYS A 312 23.93 -21.14 -2.39
CA LYS A 312 24.27 -22.24 -3.29
C LYS A 312 23.10 -23.17 -3.60
N GLN A 313 21.94 -22.98 -2.98
CA GLN A 313 20.76 -23.77 -3.30
C GLN A 313 20.43 -23.65 -4.80
N PRO A 314 20.11 -24.77 -5.49
CA PRO A 314 19.78 -24.76 -6.92
C PRO A 314 18.67 -23.76 -7.25
N PHE A 315 17.63 -23.68 -6.42
CA PHE A 315 16.53 -22.73 -6.57
C PHE A 315 16.99 -21.26 -6.67
N ILE A 316 18.02 -20.88 -5.92
CA ILE A 316 18.60 -19.52 -5.98
C ILE A 316 19.53 -19.40 -7.19
N GLN A 317 20.33 -20.43 -7.48
CA GLN A 317 21.30 -20.39 -8.57
C GLN A 317 20.67 -20.48 -9.97
N GLU A 318 19.48 -21.05 -10.10
CA GLU A 318 18.78 -21.20 -11.38
C GLU A 318 17.91 -19.97 -11.71
N ASP A 319 17.59 -19.13 -10.73
CA ASP A 319 16.77 -17.94 -10.90
C ASP A 319 17.58 -16.64 -10.79
N HIS A 320 17.67 -15.90 -11.90
CA HIS A 320 18.47 -14.68 -11.96
C HIS A 320 17.98 -13.56 -11.02
N MET A 321 16.68 -13.51 -10.73
CA MET A 321 16.12 -12.50 -9.82
C MET A 321 16.59 -12.76 -8.39
N PHE A 322 16.46 -14.00 -7.91
CA PHE A 322 16.92 -14.42 -6.60
C PHE A 322 18.44 -14.27 -6.46
N GLN A 323 19.22 -14.64 -7.49
CA GLN A 323 20.67 -14.37 -7.51
C GLN A 323 20.96 -12.89 -7.25
N LYS A 324 20.28 -11.98 -7.97
CA LYS A 324 20.50 -10.54 -7.82
C LYS A 324 20.08 -10.01 -6.46
N ILE A 325 18.97 -10.48 -5.91
CA ILE A 325 18.55 -10.12 -4.55
C ILE A 325 19.62 -10.55 -3.54
N MET A 326 20.11 -11.80 -3.63
CA MET A 326 21.15 -12.30 -2.73
C MET A 326 22.47 -11.53 -2.88
N ASP A 327 22.88 -11.20 -4.10
CA ASP A 327 24.05 -10.37 -4.36
C ASP A 327 23.94 -8.99 -3.69
N ILE A 328 22.75 -8.37 -3.71
CA ILE A 328 22.50 -7.08 -3.06
C ILE A 328 22.58 -7.23 -1.53
N CYS A 329 21.95 -8.25 -0.94
CA CYS A 329 22.06 -8.53 0.50
C CYS A 329 23.52 -8.72 0.92
N ILE A 330 24.30 -9.48 0.14
CA ILE A 330 25.74 -9.69 0.40
C ILE A 330 26.53 -8.38 0.28
N GLN A 331 26.27 -7.57 -0.75
CA GLN A 331 26.91 -6.27 -0.88
C GLN A 331 26.56 -5.33 0.28
N ARG A 332 25.32 -5.38 0.76
CA ARG A 332 24.88 -4.64 1.95
C ARG A 332 25.62 -5.07 3.21
N LEU A 333 25.82 -6.37 3.40
CA LEU A 333 26.64 -6.92 4.50
C LEU A 333 28.10 -6.47 4.41
N ARG A 334 28.66 -6.40 3.20
CA ARG A 334 30.02 -5.91 2.93
C ARG A 334 30.15 -4.38 3.03
N LYS A 335 29.07 -3.66 3.35
CA LYS A 335 29.00 -2.19 3.37
C LYS A 335 29.33 -1.55 2.01
N CYS A 336 29.10 -2.29 0.92
CA CYS A 336 29.24 -1.83 -0.47
C CYS A 336 27.91 -1.40 -1.08
N TYR A 337 26.81 -1.53 -0.34
CA TYR A 337 25.47 -1.14 -0.74
C TYR A 337 24.80 -0.45 0.46
N CYS A 338 23.99 0.57 0.20
CA CYS A 338 23.24 1.28 1.23
C CYS A 338 21.74 1.08 0.98
N GLY A 339 21.02 0.55 1.97
CA GLY A 339 19.58 0.40 1.91
C GLY A 339 18.83 1.70 2.23
N LEU A 340 17.51 1.60 2.31
CA LEU A 340 16.61 2.68 2.69
C LEU A 340 16.14 2.46 4.13
N THR A 341 16.38 3.46 4.97
CA THR A 341 15.98 3.45 6.39
C THR A 341 14.71 4.28 6.58
N PRO A 342 13.82 3.92 7.52
CA PRO A 342 12.60 4.67 7.79
C PRO A 342 12.91 5.94 8.60
N HIS A 343 12.33 7.05 8.18
CA HIS A 343 12.41 8.35 8.87
C HIS A 343 11.02 8.93 9.02
N HIS A 344 10.64 9.29 10.24
CA HIS A 344 9.36 9.95 10.50
C HIS A 344 9.48 11.44 10.20
N VAL A 345 8.74 11.90 9.18
CA VAL A 345 8.77 13.28 8.70
C VAL A 345 7.35 13.82 8.58
N VAL A 346 7.19 15.12 8.79
CA VAL A 346 5.89 15.80 8.64
C VAL A 346 5.80 16.39 7.24
N SER A 347 4.74 16.04 6.51
CA SER A 347 4.46 16.61 5.18
C SER A 347 3.60 17.86 5.30
N LYS A 348 3.96 18.93 4.59
CA LYS A 348 3.11 20.13 4.48
C LYS A 348 1.83 19.89 3.66
N PHE A 349 1.75 18.78 2.92
CA PHE A 349 0.59 18.47 2.10
C PHE A 349 -0.63 18.08 2.94
N ASP A 350 -0.41 17.43 4.08
CA ASP A 350 -1.48 16.93 4.96
C ASP A 350 -1.27 17.24 6.45
N ASP A 351 -0.16 17.90 6.81
CA ASP A 351 0.27 18.22 8.18
C ASP A 351 0.34 17.00 9.11
N ARG A 352 0.55 15.80 8.53
CA ARG A 352 0.67 14.55 9.27
C ARG A 352 2.09 14.02 9.24
N THR A 353 2.42 13.26 10.30
CA THR A 353 3.66 12.49 10.34
C THR A 353 3.48 11.24 9.50
N SER A 354 4.43 11.02 8.58
CA SER A 354 4.50 9.86 7.70
C SER A 354 5.91 9.28 7.71
N THR A 355 6.04 8.01 7.35
CA THR A 355 7.35 7.33 7.26
C THR A 355 7.91 7.49 5.84
N LEU A 356 9.08 8.10 5.72
CA LEU A 356 9.83 8.23 4.46
C LEU A 356 11.04 7.30 4.49
N TYR A 357 11.16 6.43 3.49
CA TYR A 357 12.28 5.48 3.38
C TYR A 357 13.35 6.09 2.47
N TYR A 358 14.51 6.42 3.03
CA TYR A 358 15.63 6.94 2.26
C TYR A 358 16.98 6.56 2.88
N ASN A 359 18.03 6.67 2.06
CA ASN A 359 19.39 6.51 2.52
C ASN A 359 19.90 7.85 3.07
N VAL A 360 20.42 7.84 4.30
CA VAL A 360 21.19 8.94 4.86
C VAL A 360 22.64 8.74 4.45
N ALA A 361 22.96 8.96 3.17
CA ALA A 361 24.35 9.28 2.86
C ALA A 361 24.63 10.62 3.54
N GLU A 362 25.67 10.70 4.39
CA GLU A 362 26.15 12.01 4.81
C GLU A 362 26.53 12.76 3.53
N PRO A 363 25.86 13.87 3.18
CA PRO A 363 26.35 14.68 2.09
C PRO A 363 27.75 15.12 2.52
N GLU A 364 28.80 14.68 1.79
CA GLU A 364 30.04 15.46 1.78
C GLU A 364 29.59 16.89 1.47
N ASP A 365 29.84 17.83 2.39
CA ASP A 365 29.36 19.21 2.38
C ASP A 365 29.24 19.75 0.94
N VAL A 366 28.06 19.55 0.33
CA VAL A 366 27.76 20.17 -0.95
C VAL A 366 27.37 21.56 -0.58
N ASN A 367 28.40 22.37 -0.38
CA ASN A 367 28.31 23.81 -0.24
C ASN A 367 27.79 24.32 -1.58
N CYS A 368 26.47 24.24 -1.78
CA CYS A 368 25.74 24.90 -2.85
C CYS A 368 25.85 26.40 -2.63
N SER A 369 27.04 26.94 -2.87
CA SER A 369 27.25 28.35 -3.11
C SER A 369 26.58 28.64 -4.45
N ALA A 370 25.37 29.18 -4.36
CA ALA A 370 24.72 29.80 -5.49
C ALA A 370 25.63 30.94 -6.00
N ALA A 371 26.10 30.80 -7.24
CA ALA A 371 26.74 31.87 -8.00
C ALA A 371 25.69 32.61 -8.83
#